data_AF-A0A7L2RVU4-F1
#
_entry.id   AF-A0A7L2RVU4-F1
#
_cell.length_a   1.000
_cell.length_b   1.000
_cell.length_c   1.000
_cell.angle_alpha   90.00
_cell.angle_beta   90.00
_cell.angle_gamma   90.00
#
_symmetry.space_group_name_H-M   'P 1'
#
loop_
_entity.id
_entity.type
_entity.pdbx_description
1 polymer ?
#
loop_
_entity_poly.entity_id
_entity_poly.type
_entity_poly.pdbx_seq_one_letter_code
_entity_poly.pdbx_strand_id
1 'polypeptide(L)' 'EEEEGEDPLDSRIARTGCLEQHRELQHCMAEQRDWRRCQEQLRAFGACMARRERREQ' A
#
# COMPACT_ATOMS: atom_id res chain seq x y z
N GLU A 1 23.24 13.58 -3.42
CA GLU A 1 22.73 12.26 -3.86
C GLU A 1 21.69 11.84 -2.86
N GLU A 2 20.44 12.23 -3.10
CA GLU A 2 19.30 11.75 -2.32
C GLU A 2 19.08 10.33 -2.81
N GLU A 3 19.33 9.35 -1.94
CA GLU A 3 19.22 7.95 -2.27
C GLU A 3 17.92 7.69 -3.04
N GLU A 4 18.05 7.32 -4.32
CA GLU A 4 17.03 6.63 -5.12
C GLU A 4 16.80 5.21 -4.54
N GLY A 5 16.68 5.13 -3.21
CA GLY A 5 16.39 3.94 -2.46
C GLY A 5 14.88 3.77 -2.43
N GLU A 6 14.43 2.60 -2.86
CA GLU A 6 13.06 2.14 -2.68
C GLU A 6 12.58 2.52 -1.28
N ASP A 7 11.42 3.19 -1.19
CA ASP A 7 10.96 3.74 0.08
C ASP A 7 10.92 2.60 1.13
N PRO A 8 11.47 2.83 2.35
CA PRO A 8 11.62 1.76 3.32
C PRO A 8 10.28 1.19 3.80
N LEU A 9 9.16 1.89 3.61
CA LEU A 9 7.82 1.35 3.81
C LEU A 9 7.41 0.49 2.60
N ASP A 10 7.67 0.92 1.38
CA ASP A 10 7.43 0.13 0.16
C ASP A 10 8.16 -1.22 0.20
N SER A 11 9.44 -1.26 0.57
CA SER A 11 10.18 -2.54 0.69
C SER A 11 9.60 -3.45 1.79
N ARG A 12 9.00 -2.89 2.86
CA ARG A 12 8.32 -3.68 3.90
C ARG A 12 7.01 -4.25 3.38
N ILE A 13 6.24 -3.46 2.64
CA ILE A 13 4.97 -3.88 2.04
C ILE A 13 5.22 -4.89 0.91
N ALA A 14 6.33 -4.79 0.17
CA ALA A 14 6.76 -5.79 -0.79
C ALA A 14 6.86 -7.20 -0.16
N ARG A 15 7.45 -7.28 1.05
CA ARG A 15 7.57 -8.54 1.81
C ARG A 15 6.24 -9.09 2.28
N THR A 16 5.20 -8.26 2.41
CA THR A 16 3.86 -8.72 2.80
C THR A 16 3.09 -9.33 1.63
N GLY A 17 3.48 -8.99 0.38
CA GLY A 17 2.76 -9.35 -0.83
C GLY A 17 1.60 -8.40 -1.18
N CYS A 18 1.49 -7.27 -0.46
CA CYS A 18 0.41 -6.28 -0.65
C CYS A 18 0.85 -5.01 -1.39
N LEU A 19 1.99 -5.09 -2.10
CA LEU A 19 2.61 -3.93 -2.76
C LEU A 19 1.76 -3.36 -3.90
N GLU A 20 1.06 -4.21 -4.64
CA GLU A 20 0.19 -3.77 -5.72
C GLU A 20 -0.95 -2.88 -5.19
N GLN A 21 -1.66 -3.33 -4.15
CA GLN A 21 -2.74 -2.54 -3.55
C GLN A 21 -2.23 -1.25 -2.89
N HIS A 22 -0.99 -1.26 -2.40
CA HIS A 22 -0.35 -0.05 -1.90
C HIS A 22 -0.05 0.96 -3.01
N ARG A 23 0.49 0.50 -4.15
CA ARG A 23 0.76 1.36 -5.32
C ARG A 23 -0.52 1.95 -5.90
N GLU A 24 -1.59 1.17 -6.00
CA GLU A 24 -2.91 1.65 -6.41
C GLU A 24 -3.44 2.75 -5.47
N LEU A 25 -3.24 2.58 -4.15
CA LEU A 25 -3.59 3.59 -3.17
C LEU A 25 -2.74 4.86 -3.33
N GLN A 26 -1.42 4.73 -3.51
CA GLN A 26 -0.54 5.86 -3.76
C GLN A 26 -0.95 6.62 -5.02
N HIS A 27 -1.24 5.91 -6.11
CA HIS A 27 -1.71 6.50 -7.37
C HIS A 27 -3.00 7.28 -7.15
N CYS A 28 -3.99 6.69 -6.49
CA CYS A 28 -5.24 7.39 -6.18
C CYS A 28 -5.01 8.64 -5.31
N MET A 29 -4.13 8.56 -4.31
CA MET A 29 -3.82 9.72 -3.48
C MET A 29 -3.07 10.82 -4.25
N ALA A 30 -2.21 10.45 -5.19
CA ALA A 30 -1.53 11.41 -6.07
C ALA A 30 -2.51 12.13 -7.01
N GLU A 31 -3.47 11.40 -7.58
CA GLU A 31 -4.47 11.97 -8.50
C GLU A 31 -5.56 12.77 -7.77
N GLN A 32 -6.20 12.17 -6.77
CA GLN A 32 -7.37 12.74 -6.11
C GLN A 32 -7.00 13.74 -5.00
N ARG A 33 -5.85 13.53 -4.35
CA ARG A 33 -5.38 14.29 -3.18
C ARG A 33 -6.41 14.32 -2.02
N ASP A 34 -7.35 13.38 -2.03
CA ASP A 34 -8.40 13.20 -1.02
C ASP A 34 -8.61 11.70 -0.77
N TRP A 35 -8.16 11.24 0.41
CA TRP A 35 -8.26 9.84 0.82
C TRP A 35 -9.70 9.33 0.88
N ARG A 36 -10.70 10.23 1.05
CA ARG A 36 -12.12 9.85 1.08
C ARG A 36 -12.62 9.36 -0.27
N ARG A 37 -11.98 9.79 -1.37
CA ARG A 37 -12.24 9.27 -2.72
C ARG A 37 -11.51 7.96 -3.00
N CYS A 38 -10.45 7.68 -2.25
CA CYS A 38 -9.65 6.46 -2.36
C CYS A 38 -10.10 5.34 -1.40
N GLN A 39 -11.36 5.36 -0.94
CA GLN A 39 -11.86 4.36 0.01
C GLN A 39 -11.80 2.94 -0.54
N GLU A 40 -11.96 2.75 -1.83
CA GLU A 40 -11.87 1.43 -2.46
C GLU A 40 -10.44 0.89 -2.35
N GLN A 41 -9.44 1.70 -2.72
CA GLN A 41 -8.03 1.34 -2.65
C GLN A 41 -7.58 1.12 -1.19
N LEU A 42 -8.07 1.94 -0.26
CA LEU A 42 -7.84 1.77 1.19
C LEU A 42 -8.39 0.42 1.69
N ARG A 43 -9.61 0.06 1.29
CA ARG A 43 -10.23 -1.22 1.67
C ARG A 43 -9.48 -2.40 1.06
N ALA A 44 -9.05 -2.30 -0.20
CA ALA A 44 -8.28 -3.33 -0.88
C ALA A 44 -6.94 -3.58 -0.19
N PHE A 45 -6.20 -2.51 0.12
CA PHE A 45 -4.93 -2.59 0.84
C PHE A 45 -5.10 -3.16 2.25
N GLY A 46 -6.08 -2.67 3.01
CA GLY A 46 -6.39 -3.18 4.36
C GLY A 46 -6.82 -4.66 4.35
N ALA A 47 -7.63 -5.08 3.38
CA ALA A 47 -8.03 -6.47 3.22
C ALA A 47 -6.85 -7.39 2.91
N CYS A 48 -5.88 -6.94 2.10
CA CYS A 48 -4.66 -7.68 1.82
C CYS A 48 -3.83 -7.88 3.11
N MET A 49 -3.57 -6.78 3.84
CA MET A 49 -2.80 -6.83 5.08
C MET A 49 -3.45 -7.70 6.15
N ALA A 50 -4.77 -7.60 6.36
CA ALA A 50 -5.50 -8.44 7.31
C ALA A 50 -5.47 -9.94 6.91
N ARG A 51 -5.41 -10.26 5.61
CA ARG A 51 -5.22 -11.65 5.14
C ARG A 51 -3.79 -12.12 5.42
N ARG A 52 -2.79 -11.26 5.27
CA ARG A 52 -1.39 -11.56 5.62
C ARG A 52 -1.25 -11.83 7.12
N GLU A 53 -1.76 -10.95 7.97
CA GLU A 53 -1.69 -11.13 9.43
C GLU A 53 -2.30 -12.47 9.85
N ARG A 54 -3.46 -12.85 9.31
CA ARG A 54 -4.08 -14.16 9.57
C ARG A 54 -3.28 -15.37 9.08
N ARG A 55 -2.38 -15.22 8.11
CA ARG A 55 -1.52 -16.31 7.61
C ARG A 55 -0.23 -16.47 8.42
N GLU A 56 0.15 -15.44 9.18
CA GLU A 56 1.35 -15.47 10.04
C GLU A 56 1.04 -15.75 11.51
N GLN A 57 -0.24 -15.98 11.83
CA GLN A 57 -0.69 -16.57 13.10
C GLN A 57 -0.87 -18.08 12.96
#